data_AF-A0A9X5ZF14-F1
#
_entry.id   AF-A0A9X5ZF14-F1
#
_cell.length_a   1.000
_cell.length_b   1.000
_cell.length_c   1.000
_cell.angle_alpha   90.00
_cell.angle_beta   90.00
_cell.angle_gamma   90.00
#
_symmetry.space_group_name_H-M   'P 1'
#
loop_
_entity.id
_entity.type
_entity.pdbx_description
1 polymer ?
#
loop_
_entity_poly.entity_id
_entity_poly.type
_entity_poly.pdbx_seq_one_letter_code
_entity_poly.pdbx_strand_id
1 'polypeptide(L)' 'MRKRLINERASRNLTQEELALALNLSTIFIRKVEKGERNPSVKTMKAYQSFFGVRATELFPDIFNDFDDTKCIKDTKLIG' A
#
# COMPACT_ATOMS: atom_id res chain seq x y z
N MET A 1 10.83 -2.35 4.97
CA MET A 1 10.39 -0.94 4.88
C MET A 1 9.69 -0.69 3.56
N ARG A 2 8.46 -0.17 3.60
CA ARG A 2 7.64 0.20 2.44
C ARG A 2 8.08 1.57 1.89
N LYS A 3 9.08 1.56 1.02
CA LYS A 3 9.69 2.79 0.46
C LYS A 3 8.68 3.66 -0.30
N ARG A 4 7.69 3.06 -0.98
CA ARG A 4 6.67 3.81 -1.73
C ARG A 4 5.89 4.79 -0.85
N LEU A 5 5.41 4.32 0.31
CA LEU A 5 4.68 5.16 1.28
C LEU A 5 5.53 6.30 1.81
N ILE A 6 6.78 5.99 2.17
CA ILE A 6 7.73 6.98 2.69
C ILE A 6 7.99 8.06 1.65
N ASN A 7 8.19 7.67 0.39
CA ASN A 7 8.43 8.61 -0.72
C ASN A 7 7.21 9.50 -0.98
N GLU A 8 6.00 8.94 -1.01
CA GLU A 8 4.76 9.74 -1.16
C GLU A 8 4.60 10.74 -0.02
N ARG A 9 4.82 10.31 1.23
CA ARG A 9 4.77 11.20 2.40
C ARG A 9 5.82 12.32 2.32
N ALA A 10 7.08 11.96 2.03
CA ALA A 10 8.18 12.92 1.95
C ALA A 10 8.02 13.89 0.78
N SER A 11 7.50 13.44 -0.36
CA SER A 11 7.22 14.31 -1.52
C SER A 11 6.20 15.41 -1.23
N ARG A 12 5.36 15.21 -0.21
CA ARG A 12 4.36 16.17 0.28
C ARG A 12 4.84 16.97 1.51
N ASN A 13 6.11 16.82 1.89
CA ASN A 13 6.70 17.43 3.09
C ASN A 13 5.96 17.11 4.39
N LEU A 14 5.35 15.93 4.48
CA LEU A 14 4.61 15.51 5.68
C LEU A 14 5.51 14.72 6.63
N THR A 15 5.37 14.97 7.92
CA THR A 15 5.89 14.11 8.99
C THR A 15 4.99 12.88 9.19
N GLN A 16 5.48 11.88 9.93
CA GLN A 16 4.66 10.71 10.28
C GLN A 16 3.47 11.09 11.17
N GLU A 17 3.61 12.13 12.01
CA GLU A 17 2.56 12.64 12.89
C GLU A 17 1.46 13.36 12.10
N GLU A 18 1.83 14.21 11.14
CA GLU A 18 0.86 14.89 10.27
C GLU A 18 0.09 13.91 9.40
N LEU A 19 0.76 12.89 8.85
CA LEU A 19 0.08 11.82 8.12
C LEU A 19 -0.87 11.03 9.03
N ALA A 20 -0.45 10.75 10.27
CA ALA A 20 -1.29 10.07 11.25
C ALA A 20 -2.56 10.88 11.56
N LEU A 21 -2.41 12.18 11.80
CA LEU A 21 -3.51 13.11 12.03
C LEU A 21 -4.47 13.13 10.83
N ALA A 22 -3.93 13.29 9.61
CA ALA A 22 -4.73 13.37 8.40
C ALA A 22 -5.52 12.09 8.10
N LEU A 23 -4.97 10.92 8.46
CA LEU A 23 -5.63 9.63 8.29
C LEU A 23 -6.46 9.19 9.50
N ASN A 24 -6.47 9.99 10.58
CA ASN A 24 -7.08 9.67 11.87
C ASN A 24 -6.57 8.32 12.42
N LEU A 25 -5.25 8.15 12.44
CA LEU A 25 -4.52 6.97 12.92
C LEU A 25 -3.48 7.39 13.96
N SER A 26 -2.90 6.43 14.68
CA SER A 26 -1.78 6.73 15.58
C SER A 26 -0.45 6.79 14.82
N THR A 27 0.44 7.70 15.22
CA THR A 27 1.79 7.83 14.65
C THR A 27 2.58 6.53 14.73
N ILE A 28 2.44 5.79 15.85
CA ILE A 28 3.07 4.48 16.05
C ILE A 28 2.58 3.49 14.98
N PHE A 29 1.29 3.51 14.65
CA PHE A 29 0.73 2.65 13.62
C PHE A 29 1.27 3.00 12.23
N ILE A 30 1.31 4.29 11.86
CA ILE A 30 1.94 4.76 10.61
C ILE A 30 3.39 4.28 10.53
N ARG A 31 4.18 4.46 11.60
CA ARG A 31 5.57 4.00 11.67
C ARG A 31 5.71 2.50 11.42
N LYS A 32 4.87 1.66 12.06
CA LYS A 32 4.88 0.20 11.86
C LYS A 32 4.48 -0.17 10.42
N VAL A 33 3.50 0.52 9.85
CA VAL A 33 3.06 0.32 8.46
C VAL A 33 4.17 0.70 7.48
N GLU A 34 4.82 1.86 7.63
CA GLU A 34 5.95 2.29 6.80
C GLU A 34 7.15 1.36 6.93
N LYS A 35 7.41 0.81 8.12
CA LYS A 35 8.47 -0.18 8.30
C LYS A 35 8.14 -1.55 7.68
N GLY A 36 6.86 -1.87 7.48
CA GLY A 36 6.40 -3.19 7.06
C GLY A 36 6.21 -4.17 8.22
N GLU A 37 6.30 -3.70 9.47
CA GLU A 37 6.09 -4.52 10.68
C GLU A 37 4.61 -4.85 10.92
N ARG A 38 3.70 -4.09 10.30
CA ARG A 38 2.26 -4.28 10.41
C ARG A 38 1.57 -4.12 9.07
N ASN A 39 0.65 -5.03 8.77
CA ASN A 39 -0.22 -4.90 7.59
C ASN A 39 -1.42 -4.01 7.91
N PRO A 40 -1.67 -2.97 7.10
CA PRO A 40 -2.84 -2.11 7.24
C PRO A 40 -4.12 -2.89 6.91
N SER A 41 -5.23 -2.47 7.51
CA SER A 41 -6.56 -2.99 7.14
C SER A 41 -6.99 -2.48 5.76
N VAL A 42 -8.00 -3.11 5.14
CA VAL A 42 -8.59 -2.60 3.89
C VAL A 42 -9.10 -1.16 4.04
N LYS A 43 -9.72 -0.83 5.18
CA LYS A 43 -10.16 0.54 5.49
C LYS A 43 -8.98 1.51 5.52
N THR A 44 -7.88 1.11 6.15
CA THR A 44 -6.64 1.89 6.19
C THR A 44 -6.07 2.08 4.78
N MET A 45 -5.93 1.01 3.99
CA MET A 45 -5.42 1.11 2.62
C MET A 45 -6.28 2.04 1.75
N LYS A 46 -7.61 2.01 1.91
CA LYS A 46 -8.51 2.97 1.26
C LYS A 46 -8.27 4.42 1.72
N ALA A 47 -8.05 4.65 3.01
CA ALA A 47 -7.74 5.99 3.53
C ALA A 47 -6.43 6.53 2.92
N TYR A 48 -5.39 5.70 2.84
CA TYR A 48 -4.14 6.03 2.17
C TYR A 48 -4.37 6.34 0.68
N GLN A 49 -5.12 5.51 -0.03
CA GLN A 49 -5.47 5.74 -1.42
C GLN A 49 -6.20 7.07 -1.62
N SER A 50 -7.21 7.38 -0.79
CA SER A 50 -7.95 8.63 -0.89
C SER A 50 -7.08 9.85 -0.57
N PHE A 51 -6.17 9.74 0.40
CA PHE A 51 -5.29 10.83 0.79
C PHE A 51 -4.20 11.11 -0.24
N PHE A 52 -3.55 10.06 -0.76
CA PHE A 52 -2.49 10.19 -1.75
C PHE A 52 -3.03 10.30 -3.19
N GLY A 53 -4.25 9.88 -3.47
CA GLY A 53 -4.76 9.79 -4.85
C GLY A 53 -4.05 8.71 -5.68
N VAL A 54 -3.34 7.79 -5.02
CA VAL A 54 -2.58 6.69 -5.63
C VAL A 54 -3.26 5.38 -5.30
N ARG A 55 -3.32 4.45 -6.25
CA ARG A 55 -3.99 3.15 -6.04
C ARG A 55 -3.36 2.38 -4.87
N ALA A 56 -4.19 1.72 -4.06
CA ALA A 56 -3.71 0.90 -2.94
C ALA A 56 -2.70 -0.18 -3.38
N THR A 57 -2.88 -0.76 -4.58
CA THR A 57 -1.96 -1.75 -5.18
C THR A 57 -0.57 -1.19 -5.43
N GLU A 58 -0.47 0.10 -5.77
CA GLU A 58 0.80 0.78 -5.98
C GLU A 58 1.43 1.20 -4.66
N LEU A 59 0.63 1.60 -3.66
CA LEU A 59 1.09 2.02 -2.34
C LEU A 59 1.60 0.85 -1.48
N PHE A 60 0.99 -0.33 -1.64
CA PHE A 60 1.28 -1.53 -0.84
C PHE A 60 1.65 -2.72 -1.74
N PRO A 61 2.67 -2.62 -2.60
CA PRO A 61 2.99 -3.68 -3.56
C PRO A 61 3.33 -4.99 -2.85
N ASP A 62 3.94 -4.95 -1.66
CA ASP A 62 4.22 -6.14 -0.85
C ASP A 62 2.97 -6.92 -0.40
N ILE A 63 1.80 -6.28 -0.38
CA ILE A 63 0.53 -6.92 0.00
C ILE A 63 -0.20 -7.47 -1.23
N PHE A 64 -0.04 -6.82 -2.39
CA PHE A 64 -0.77 -7.16 -3.62
C PHE A 64 0.07 -7.93 -4.64
N ASN A 65 1.39 -7.99 -4.51
CA ASN A 65 2.27 -8.68 -5.45
C ASN A 65 2.58 -10.14 -5.04
N ASP A 66 1.98 -10.63 -3.95
CA ASP A 66 1.89 -12.08 -3.65
C ASP A 66 0.98 -12.82 -4.67
N PHE A 67 0.34 -12.10 -5.60
CA PHE A 67 -0.37 -12.65 -6.75
C PHE A 67 0.52 -12.85 -7.99
N ASP A 68 1.85 -12.79 -7.88
CA ASP A 68 2.78 -13.33 -8.90
C ASP A 68 2.80 -14.88 -8.86
N ASP A 69 1.63 -15.50 -8.72
CA ASP A 69 1.44 -16.87 -9.18
C ASP A 69 1.38 -16.75 -10.71
N THR A 70 2.54 -16.73 -11.36
CA THR A 70 2.71 -17.07 -12.78
C THR A 70 2.28 -18.52 -13.02
N LYS A 71 1.05 -18.87 -12.69
CA LYS A 71 0.33 -19.89 -13.43
C LYS A 71 -0.24 -19.16 -14.62
N CYS A 72 0.63 -19.01 -15.63
CA CYS A 72 0.18 -18.94 -17.01
C CYS A 72 -0.97 -19.94 -17.15
N ILE A 73 -2.20 -19.46 -17.26
CA ILE A 73 -3.22 -20.28 -17.90
C ILE A 73 -2.70 -20.35 -19.32
N LYS A 74 -1.93 -21.40 -19.63
CA LYS A 74 -1.56 -21.70 -21.01
C LYS A 74 -2.89 -21.78 -21.71
N ASP A 75 -3.10 -20.82 -22.61
CA ASP A 75 -4.19 -20.80 -23.58
C ASP A 75 -4.27 -22.20 -24.18
N THR A 76 -5.14 -23.04 -23.61
CA THR A 76 -5.35 -24.38 -24.11
C THR A 76 -6.32 -24.16 -25.23
N LYS A 77 -5.74 -24.00 -26.42
CA LYS A 77 -6.34 -24.17 -27.74
C LYS A 77 -7.82 -24.55 -27.65
N LEU A 78 -8.69 -23.61 -28.00
CA LEU A 78 -9.97 -23.96 -28.61
C LEU A 78 -9.65 -24.71 -29.91
N ILE A 79 -9.60 -26.03 -29.81
CA ILE A 79 -9.83 -26.96 -30.92
C ILE A 79 -11.28 -27.41 -30.83
N GLY A 80 -12.05 -27.21 -31.89
CA GLY A 80 -13.43 -27.66 -32.03
C GLY A 80 -14.31 -26.59 -32.63
#